data_AF-Q21QJ7-F1
#
_entry.id   AF-Q21QJ7-F1
#
_cell.length_a   1.000
_cell.length_b   1.000
_cell.length_c   1.000
_cell.angle_alpha   90.00
_cell.angle_beta   90.00
_cell.angle_gamma   90.00
#
_symmetry.space_group_name_H-M   'P 1'
#
loop_
_entity.id
_entity.type
_entity.pdbx_description
1 polymer ?
#
loop_
_entity_poly.entity_id
_entity_poly.type
_entity_poly.pdbx_seq_one_letter_code
_entity_poly.pdbx_strand_id
1 'polypeptide(L)'
;MRATPIYQCLLEVKSVAGAEFQPVVINVTMGLVMVIGPGLTWWLAVTYFGHKLLQWMFGRDPHLSRIFTKYMKEGDFYDPWPKPSQHMNKRPFGAGRDLLC
;
A
#
# COMPACT_ATOMS: atom_id res chain seq x y z
N MET A 1 10.32 31.41 -21.43
CA MET A 1 9.94 30.06 -20.93
C MET A 1 10.05 30.08 -19.42
N ARG A 2 9.00 29.69 -18.70
CA ARG A 2 9.00 29.67 -17.22
C ARG A 2 9.60 28.33 -16.78
N ALA A 3 10.83 28.34 -16.27
CA ALA A 3 11.48 27.16 -15.71
C ALA A 3 11.15 27.11 -14.22
N THR A 4 10.32 26.16 -13.82
CA THR A 4 10.04 25.90 -12.40
C THR A 4 11.04 24.87 -11.88
N PRO A 5 11.78 25.16 -10.79
CA PRO A 5 12.66 24.17 -10.18
C PRO A 5 11.82 23.00 -9.65
N ILE A 6 12.15 21.78 -10.09
CA ILE A 6 11.54 20.55 -9.61
C ILE A 6 12.36 20.10 -8.40
N TYR A 7 11.76 20.16 -7.22
CA TYR A 7 12.38 19.68 -6.00
C TYR A 7 12.05 18.20 -5.80
N GLN A 8 13.07 17.35 -5.83
CA GLN A 8 12.91 15.89 -5.71
C GLN A 8 12.22 15.48 -4.39
N CYS A 9 12.45 16.22 -3.31
CA CYS A 9 11.79 16.01 -2.02
C CYS A 9 10.26 16.20 -2.04
N LEU A 10 9.69 16.87 -3.05
CA LEU A 10 8.24 16.99 -3.24
C LEU A 10 7.65 15.80 -4.03
N LEU A 11 8.50 15.03 -4.72
CA LEU A 11 8.10 13.86 -5.52
C LEU A 11 8.31 12.54 -4.76
N GLU A 12 9.12 12.56 -3.70
CA GLU A 12 9.39 11.39 -2.87
C GLU A 12 8.20 11.03 -1.97
N VAL A 13 8.05 9.73 -1.71
CA VAL A 13 7.01 9.22 -0.82
C VAL A 13 7.30 9.67 0.60
N LYS A 14 6.29 10.24 1.27
CA LYS A 14 6.41 10.70 2.66
C LYS A 14 6.69 9.51 3.59
N SER A 15 7.96 9.36 3.96
CA SER A 15 8.43 8.33 4.88
C SER A 15 8.63 8.89 6.28
N VAL A 16 8.37 8.05 7.29
CA VAL A 16 8.68 8.30 8.69
C VAL A 16 9.39 7.08 9.24
N ALA A 17 10.58 7.29 9.80
CA ALA A 17 11.44 6.23 10.35
C ALA A 17 11.74 5.09 9.35
N GLY A 18 11.88 5.39 8.05
CA GLY A 18 12.25 4.40 7.03
C GLY A 18 11.10 3.51 6.51
N ALA A 19 9.86 3.81 6.90
CA ALA A 19 8.65 3.25 6.30
C ALA A 19 7.69 4.38 5.92
N GLU A 20 6.67 4.09 5.10
CA GLU A 20 5.71 5.11 4.71
C GLU A 20 4.84 5.57 5.89
N PHE A 21 4.45 6.85 5.88
CA PHE A 21 3.73 7.49 6.98
C PHE A 21 2.46 6.74 7.41
N GLN A 22 1.58 6.41 6.46
CA GLN A 22 0.27 5.84 6.76
C GLN A 22 0.33 4.48 7.50
N PRO A 23 1.08 3.46 7.03
CA PRO A 23 1.18 2.18 7.74
C PRO A 23 1.88 2.30 9.09
N VAL A 24 2.84 3.23 9.25
CA VAL A 24 3.48 3.49 10.55
C VAL A 24 2.49 4.03 11.56
N VAL A 25 1.64 4.99 11.17
CA VAL A 25 0.58 5.53 12.02
C VAL A 25 -0.39 4.42 12.45
N ILE A 26 -0.81 3.56 11.52
CA ILE A 26 -1.70 2.44 11.83
C ILE A 26 -1.05 1.49 12.85
N ASN A 27 0.21 1.11 12.63
CA ASN A 27 0.94 0.20 13.52
C ASN A 27 1.07 0.78 14.95
N VAL A 28 1.44 2.06 15.07
CA VAL A 28 1.59 2.73 16.37
C VAL A 28 0.23 2.88 17.07
N THR A 29 -0.80 3.32 16.36
CA THR A 29 -2.15 3.48 16.93
C THR A 29 -2.72 2.15 17.39
N MET A 30 -2.62 1.10 16.57
CA MET A 30 -3.03 -0.26 16.94
C MET A 30 -2.24 -0.76 18.16
N GLY A 31 -0.94 -0.44 18.20
CA GLY A 31 -0.05 -0.72 19.32
C GLY A 31 -0.57 -0.12 20.63
N LEU A 32 -0.86 1.18 20.61
CA LEU A 32 -1.37 1.92 21.77
C LEU A 32 -2.74 1.42 22.21
N VAL A 33 -3.66 1.15 21.29
CA VAL A 33 -5.00 0.63 21.60
C VAL A 33 -4.93 -0.70 22.34
N MET A 34 -4.04 -1.61 21.91
CA MET A 34 -3.90 -2.93 22.52
C MET A 34 -3.14 -2.89 23.87
N VAL A 35 -2.27 -1.90 24.08
CA VAL A 35 -1.60 -1.72 25.37
C VAL A 35 -2.53 -1.05 26.38
N ILE A 36 -3.27 -0.01 25.98
CA ILE A 36 -4.12 0.77 26.89
C ILE A 36 -5.46 0.07 27.16
N GLY A 37 -6.08 -0.51 26.13
CA GLY A 37 -7.42 -1.11 26.26
C GLY A 37 -7.40 -2.38 27.11
N PRO A 38 -6.85 -3.50 26.61
CA PRO A 38 -6.78 -4.76 27.34
C PRO A 38 -5.55 -4.92 28.24
N GLY A 39 -4.62 -3.95 28.30
CA GLY A 39 -3.43 -4.05 29.16
C GLY A 39 -2.34 -5.00 28.64
N LEU A 40 -2.37 -5.38 27.36
CA LEU A 40 -1.47 -6.37 26.77
C LEU A 40 -0.09 -5.77 26.50
N THR A 41 0.75 -5.67 27.53
CA THR A 41 2.09 -5.06 27.42
C THR A 41 3.03 -5.77 26.44
N TRP A 42 2.85 -7.08 26.23
CA TRP A 42 3.60 -7.86 25.24
C TRP A 42 3.37 -7.38 23.79
N TRP A 43 2.28 -6.63 23.55
CA TRP A 43 1.95 -6.06 22.25
C TRP A 43 2.95 -4.98 21.80
N LEU A 44 3.74 -4.42 22.72
CA LEU A 44 4.88 -3.57 22.37
C LEU A 44 5.91 -4.31 21.50
N ALA A 45 6.16 -5.59 21.80
CA ALA A 45 7.05 -6.42 20.98
C ALA A 45 6.47 -6.63 19.58
N VAL A 46 5.17 -6.93 19.48
CA VAL A 46 4.48 -7.08 18.19
C VAL A 46 4.58 -5.80 17.36
N THR A 47 4.33 -4.65 17.99
CA THR A 47 4.42 -3.34 17.33
C THR A 47 5.84 -3.05 16.84
N TYR A 48 6.86 -3.40 17.63
CA TYR A 48 8.27 -3.25 17.25
C TYR A 48 8.65 -4.13 16.06
N PHE A 49 8.34 -5.43 16.11
CA PHE A 49 8.65 -6.35 15.01
C PHE A 49 7.84 -6.01 13.75
N GLY A 50 6.58 -5.63 13.89
CA GLY A 50 5.75 -5.13 12.80
C GLY A 50 6.37 -3.89 12.15
N HIS A 51 6.88 -2.95 12.94
CA HIS A 51 7.57 -1.79 12.41
C HIS A 51 8.89 -2.14 11.68
N LYS A 52 9.66 -3.10 12.19
CA LYS A 52 10.87 -3.59 11.51
C LYS A 52 10.56 -4.27 10.17
N LEU A 53 9.48 -5.03 10.11
CA LEU A 53 8.99 -5.61 8.87
C LEU A 53 8.59 -4.52 7.86
N LEU A 54 7.86 -3.49 8.32
CA LEU A 54 7.50 -2.34 7.48
C LEU A 54 8.74 -1.62 6.96
N GLN A 55 9.74 -1.35 7.81
CA GLN A 55 11.02 -0.75 7.39
C GLN A 55 11.71 -1.59 6.31
N TRP A 56 11.73 -2.92 6.47
CA TRP A 56 12.34 -3.80 5.48
C TRP A 56 11.58 -3.81 4.14
N MET A 57 10.24 -3.85 4.18
CA MET A 57 9.40 -3.84 2.98
C MET A 57 9.53 -2.52 2.20
N PHE A 58 9.38 -1.38 2.88
CA PHE A 58 9.46 -0.07 2.27
C PHE A 58 10.90 0.34 1.88
N GLY A 59 11.90 -0.26 2.52
CA GLY A 59 13.29 -0.16 2.08
C GLY A 59 13.56 -0.86 0.74
N ARG A 60 12.73 -1.85 0.36
CA ARG A 60 12.84 -2.57 -0.92
C ARG A 60 12.02 -1.93 -2.03
N ASP A 61 10.81 -1.48 -1.71
CA ASP A 61 9.93 -0.76 -2.64
C ASP A 61 9.24 0.42 -1.95
N PRO A 62 9.60 1.67 -2.28
CA PRO A 62 8.98 2.86 -1.68
C PRO A 62 7.54 3.09 -2.15
N HIS A 63 7.10 2.46 -3.24
CA HIS A 63 5.76 2.65 -3.83
C HIS A 63 4.80 1.50 -3.52
N LEU A 64 5.18 0.61 -2.61
CA LEU A 64 4.44 -0.60 -2.28
C LEU A 64 2.99 -0.34 -1.87
N SER A 65 2.73 0.68 -1.04
CA SER A 65 1.36 1.02 -0.60
C SER A 65 0.48 1.52 -1.74
N ARG A 66 1.04 2.31 -2.67
CA ARG A 66 0.31 2.90 -3.80
C ARG A 66 -0.10 1.80 -4.76
N ILE A 67 0.81 0.88 -5.03
CA ILE A 67 0.57 -0.31 -5.84
C ILE A 67 -0.49 -1.17 -5.17
N PHE A 68 -0.34 -1.46 -3.87
CA PHE A 68 -1.31 -2.25 -3.11
C PHE A 68 -2.71 -1.63 -3.10
N THR A 69 -2.81 -0.32 -2.87
CA THR A 69 -4.08 0.43 -2.88
C THR A 69 -4.72 0.41 -4.26
N LYS A 70 -3.91 0.52 -5.32
CA LYS A 70 -4.38 0.41 -6.70
C LYS A 70 -4.95 -0.98 -6.95
N TYR A 71 -4.24 -2.04 -6.57
CA TYR A 71 -4.73 -3.41 -6.67
C TYR A 71 -6.00 -3.64 -5.86
N MET A 72 -6.11 -3.08 -4.64
CA MET A 72 -7.34 -3.20 -3.85
C MET A 72 -8.54 -2.54 -4.54
N LYS A 73 -8.35 -1.36 -5.15
CA LYS A 73 -9.43 -0.68 -5.90
C LYS A 73 -9.78 -1.40 -7.19
N GLU A 74 -8.78 -1.98 -7.85
CA GLU A 74 -8.96 -2.68 -9.13
C GLU A 74 -9.42 -4.12 -8.93
N GLY A 75 -9.25 -4.72 -7.74
CA GLY A 75 -9.61 -6.11 -7.45
C GLY A 75 -11.09 -6.43 -7.63
N ASP A 76 -11.98 -5.46 -7.37
CA ASP A 76 -13.43 -5.62 -7.60
C ASP A 76 -13.79 -5.61 -9.10
N PHE A 77 -12.95 -5.00 -9.94
CA PHE A 77 -13.16 -4.88 -11.39
C PHE A 77 -12.30 -5.86 -12.21
N TYR A 78 -11.26 -6.42 -11.61
CA TYR A 78 -10.26 -7.24 -12.28
C TYR A 78 -10.42 -8.70 -11.87
N ASP A 79 -11.14 -9.48 -12.68
CA ASP A 79 -11.02 -10.93 -12.64
C ASP A 79 -9.78 -11.32 -13.46
N PRO A 80 -8.70 -11.88 -12.84
CA PRO A 80 -7.49 -12.24 -13.58
C PRO A 80 -7.73 -13.30 -14.64
N TRP A 81 -8.78 -14.13 -14.49
CA TRP A 81 -9.02 -15.29 -15.33
C TRP A 81 -10.25 -15.06 -16.23
N PRO A 82 -10.08 -15.03 -17.57
CA PRO A 82 -11.22 -14.95 -18.47
C PRO A 82 -12.07 -16.23 -18.34
N LYS A 83 -13.37 -16.08 -18.07
CA LYS A 83 -14.29 -17.23 -17.99
C LYS A 83 -14.69 -17.69 -19.39
N PRO A 84 -14.79 -19.00 -19.66
CA PRO A 84 -15.15 -19.52 -20.98
C PRO A 84 -16.51 -19.04 -21.50
N SER A 85 -17.43 -18.68 -20.61
CA SER A 85 -18.79 -18.22 -20.93
C SER A 85 -18.91 -16.69 -21.11
N GLN A 86 -17.80 -15.97 -21.06
CA GLN A 86 -17.80 -14.51 -21.01
C GLN A 86 -17.69 -13.93 -22.42
N HIS A 87 -18.77 -13.27 -22.87
CA HIS A 87 -18.87 -12.69 -24.21
C HIS A 87 -18.91 -11.15 -24.21
N MET A 88 -19.07 -10.53 -23.03
CA MET A 88 -19.17 -9.07 -22.83
C MET A 88 -18.28 -8.64 -21.65
N ASN A 89 -18.12 -7.31 -21.43
CA ASN A 89 -17.17 -6.70 -20.49
C ASN A 89 -15.69 -6.88 -20.86
N LYS A 90 -15.21 -6.09 -21.85
CA LYS A 90 -13.76 -5.95 -22.08
C LYS A 90 -13.12 -5.24 -20.90
N ARG A 91 -11.89 -5.63 -20.56
CA ARG A 91 -11.06 -4.88 -19.62
C ARG A 91 -10.89 -3.43 -20.08
N PRO A 92 -10.84 -2.46 -19.14
CA PRO A 92 -10.57 -1.07 -19.49
C PRO A 92 -9.22 -0.92 -20.19
N PHE A 93 -9.12 0.05 -21.10
CA PHE A 93 -7.93 0.27 -21.92
C PHE A 93 -6.67 0.40 -21.04
N GLY A 94 -5.64 -0.41 -21.34
CA GLY A 94 -4.40 -0.49 -20.56
C GLY A 94 -4.36 -1.60 -19.49
N ALA A 95 -5.49 -2.26 -19.21
CA ALA A 95 -5.54 -3.44 -18.36
C ALA A 95 -5.67 -4.71 -19.22
N GLY A 96 -4.67 -5.60 -19.18
CA GLY A 96 -4.81 -6.97 -19.69
C GLY A 96 -4.96 -7.15 -21.21
N ARG A 97 -4.40 -6.27 -22.05
CA ARG A 97 -4.32 -6.46 -23.52
C ARG A 97 -5.67 -6.78 -24.20
N ASP A 98 -6.73 -6.02 -23.89
CA ASP A 98 -8.09 -6.20 -24.43
C ASP A 98 -8.75 -7.57 -24.13
N LEU A 99 -8.25 -8.31 -23.13
CA LEU A 99 -8.90 -9.53 -22.64
C LEU A 99 -10.26 -9.20 -21.99
N LEU A 100 -11.18 -10.16 -22.06
CA LEU A 100 -12.48 -10.08 -21.41
C LEU A 100 -12.32 -10.24 -19.88
N CYS A 101 -13.09 -9.47 -19.10
CA CYS A 101 -13.07 -9.39 -17.63
C CYS A 101 -14.37 -9.91 -17.04
#